data_AF-A0A063BZN7-F1
#
_entry.id   AF-A0A063BZN7-F1
#
_cell.length_a   1.000
_cell.length_b   1.000
_cell.length_c   1.000
_cell.angle_alpha   90.00
_cell.angle_beta   90.00
_cell.angle_gamma   90.00
#
_symmetry.space_group_name_H-M   'P 1'
#
loop_
_entity.id
_entity.type
_entity.pdbx_description
1 polymer ?
#
loop_
_entity_poly.entity_id
_entity_poly.type
_entity_poly.pdbx_seq_one_letter_code
_entity_poly.pdbx_strand_id
1 'polypeptide(L)'
;MAAGDAPPNVPVPWGKLLQWVQEQLVVEKETDQPAALTRLQLEAISHLVSFNEEPEVGNQDYVSLLIQKVQILRLSNPVFADELPVSLPVDGHFQFRWRCVCTLAPYGVFPRDGFGFAAGQQAPLFQSKKTAKQFAAKHALAYLSDALQTLTPNLKKRPLQSSQAESPEPSPAGQAQQKKLSLSPGPPSTGGKQSIFEQVSIVVSRLGIDNPAYRIEPDPTGSGLFCGRPVFQNGGRIPSQVGVVSGIASETLAKQRIAELVLAWGEEEFQKRQRLLFKTLWGPATAKNMDKDKDKAAVVDAAQGVPGSGEAAK
;
A
#
# COMPACT_ATOMS: atom_id res chain seq x y z
N MET A 1 -2.11 -41.74 14.74
CA MET A 1 -1.27 -40.92 15.64
C MET A 1 -0.27 -40.18 14.78
N ALA A 2 -0.16 -38.86 14.92
CA ALA A 2 0.88 -38.06 14.29
C ALA A 2 1.77 -37.49 15.40
N ALA A 3 3.08 -37.62 15.26
CA ALA A 3 4.01 -37.01 16.21
C ALA A 3 3.99 -35.48 16.02
N GLY A 4 3.93 -34.73 17.12
CA GLY A 4 4.05 -33.28 17.07
C GLY A 4 5.49 -32.88 16.82
N ASP A 5 5.78 -32.36 15.63
CA ASP A 5 7.12 -31.89 15.24
C ASP A 5 7.41 -30.55 15.92
N ALA A 6 7.87 -30.62 17.17
CA ALA A 6 8.20 -29.45 17.98
C ALA A 6 9.50 -28.83 17.47
N PRO A 7 9.54 -27.51 17.19
CA PRO A 7 10.71 -26.88 16.58
C PRO A 7 11.96 -27.06 17.47
N PRO A 8 13.11 -27.45 16.91
CA PRO A 8 14.30 -27.77 17.70
C PRO A 8 14.80 -26.52 18.41
N ASN A 9 14.89 -26.60 19.75
CA ASN A 9 15.29 -25.48 20.61
C ASN A 9 16.81 -25.23 20.56
N VAL A 10 17.29 -24.76 19.41
CA VAL A 10 18.69 -24.41 19.18
C VAL A 10 18.96 -22.99 19.69
N PRO A 11 19.87 -22.77 20.65
CA PRO A 11 20.15 -21.44 21.17
C PRO A 11 20.88 -20.59 20.12
N VAL A 12 20.23 -19.50 19.67
CA VAL A 12 20.79 -18.57 18.68
C VAL A 12 21.97 -17.79 19.31
N PRO A 13 23.18 -17.79 18.68
CA PRO A 13 24.37 -17.18 19.26
C PRO A 13 24.44 -15.66 19.04
N TRP A 14 23.45 -14.93 19.56
CA TRP A 14 23.26 -13.48 19.35
C TRP A 14 24.52 -12.63 19.57
N GLY A 15 25.32 -12.92 20.60
CA GLY A 15 26.56 -12.18 20.87
C GLY A 15 27.58 -12.25 19.72
N LYS A 16 27.68 -13.39 19.02
CA LYS A 16 28.57 -13.53 17.85
C LYS A 16 28.03 -12.77 16.64
N LEU A 17 26.72 -12.75 16.45
CA LEU A 17 26.07 -11.98 15.38
C LEU A 17 26.27 -10.48 15.57
N LEU A 18 26.09 -9.98 16.80
CA LEU A 18 26.32 -8.57 17.14
C LEU A 18 27.79 -8.15 16.97
N GLN A 19 28.73 -8.99 17.40
CA GLN A 19 30.17 -8.75 17.17
C GLN A 19 30.47 -8.67 15.66
N TRP A 20 29.99 -9.64 14.88
CA TRP A 20 30.21 -9.66 13.43
C TRP A 20 29.65 -8.43 12.71
N VAL A 21 28.44 -7.97 13.08
CA VAL A 21 27.86 -6.72 12.56
C VAL A 21 28.73 -5.52 12.93
N GLN A 22 29.23 -5.46 14.17
CA GLN A 22 30.12 -4.37 14.60
C GLN A 22 31.46 -4.37 13.84
N GLU A 23 32.01 -5.55 13.52
CA GLU A 23 33.20 -5.69 12.67
C GLU A 23 32.94 -5.16 11.25
N GLN A 24 31.78 -5.42 10.64
CA GLN A 24 31.44 -4.85 9.33
C GLN A 24 31.36 -3.31 9.38
N LEU A 25 30.69 -2.76 10.40
CA LEU A 25 30.53 -1.30 10.57
C LEU A 25 31.85 -0.56 10.79
N VAL A 26 32.87 -1.21 11.36
CA VAL A 26 34.23 -0.65 11.44
C VAL A 26 34.87 -0.59 10.05
N VAL A 27 34.78 -1.67 9.25
CA VAL A 27 35.33 -1.70 7.89
C VAL A 27 34.69 -0.64 6.99
N GLU A 28 33.36 -0.46 7.07
CA GLU A 28 32.66 0.59 6.30
C GLU A 28 33.16 1.99 6.69
N LYS A 29 33.38 2.24 7.98
CA LYS A 29 33.89 3.51 8.50
C LYS A 29 35.37 3.78 8.16
N GLU A 30 36.17 2.74 7.99
CA GLU A 30 37.60 2.88 7.63
C GLU A 30 37.84 2.99 6.12
N THR A 31 36.88 2.56 5.28
CA THR A 31 37.04 2.52 3.82
C THR A 31 36.11 3.45 3.04
N ASP A 32 35.13 4.09 3.71
CA ASP A 32 34.05 4.89 3.11
C ASP A 32 33.28 4.14 2.00
N GLN A 33 33.26 2.80 2.04
CA GLN A 33 32.53 1.93 1.12
C GLN A 33 31.75 0.84 1.87
N PRO A 34 30.62 0.35 1.30
CA PRO A 34 29.84 -0.73 1.91
C PRO A 34 30.68 -2.00 2.11
N ALA A 35 30.41 -2.74 3.19
CA ALA A 35 31.16 -3.95 3.52
C ALA A 35 31.06 -4.98 2.37
N ALA A 36 32.19 -5.60 2.05
CA ALA A 36 32.32 -6.57 0.95
C ALA A 36 31.69 -7.94 1.30
N LEU A 37 30.38 -7.94 1.58
CA LEU A 37 29.61 -9.12 1.94
C LEU A 37 29.51 -10.11 0.78
N THR A 38 29.67 -11.40 1.08
CA THR A 38 29.49 -12.45 0.08
C THR A 38 28.03 -12.54 -0.36
N ARG A 39 27.82 -13.04 -1.58
CA ARG A 39 26.49 -13.27 -2.16
C ARG A 39 25.54 -14.02 -1.21
N LEU A 40 26.05 -15.05 -0.53
CA LEU A 40 25.27 -15.89 0.38
C LEU A 40 24.90 -15.17 1.69
N GLN A 41 25.78 -14.30 2.21
CA GLN A 41 25.46 -13.44 3.36
C GLN A 41 24.37 -12.43 2.97
N LEU A 42 24.46 -11.83 1.79
CA LEU A 42 23.45 -10.92 1.26
C LEU A 42 22.08 -11.59 1.06
N GLU A 43 22.05 -12.82 0.52
CA GLU A 43 20.83 -13.65 0.44
C GLU A 43 20.27 -13.92 1.85
N ALA A 44 21.09 -14.36 2.80
CA ALA A 44 20.66 -14.63 4.18
C ALA A 44 20.12 -13.39 4.92
N ILE A 45 20.76 -12.23 4.77
CA ILE A 45 20.29 -10.96 5.37
C ILE A 45 18.96 -10.53 4.75
N SER A 46 18.72 -10.80 3.46
CA SER A 46 17.48 -10.40 2.78
C SER A 46 16.22 -11.16 3.20
N HIS A 47 16.36 -12.23 3.98
CA HIS A 47 15.26 -12.87 4.72
C HIS A 47 14.93 -12.19 6.06
N LEU A 48 15.84 -11.34 6.57
CA LEU A 48 15.75 -10.69 7.89
C LEU A 48 15.40 -9.20 7.77
N VAL A 49 15.93 -8.53 6.75
CA VAL A 49 15.80 -7.09 6.51
C VAL A 49 15.61 -6.82 5.01
N SER A 50 14.63 -5.99 4.64
CA SER A 50 14.49 -5.55 3.25
C SER A 50 15.60 -4.56 2.89
N PHE A 51 16.33 -4.84 1.81
CA PHE A 51 17.32 -3.94 1.24
C PHE A 51 16.72 -2.73 0.49
N ASN A 52 15.39 -2.69 0.30
CA ASN A 52 14.72 -1.62 -0.44
C ASN A 52 13.24 -1.48 -0.08
N GLU A 53 12.85 -0.33 0.45
CA GLU A 53 11.45 0.10 0.54
C GLU A 53 11.03 0.74 -0.78
N GLU A 54 10.16 0.07 -1.54
CA GLU A 54 9.64 0.59 -2.81
C GLU A 54 8.48 1.58 -2.54
N PRO A 55 8.65 2.89 -2.81
CA PRO A 55 7.67 3.90 -2.39
C PRO A 55 6.41 3.86 -3.24
N GLU A 56 5.27 4.17 -2.63
CA GLU A 56 3.99 4.11 -3.33
C GLU A 56 3.90 5.19 -4.42
N VAL A 57 3.96 4.75 -5.67
CA VAL A 57 3.76 5.64 -6.83
C VAL A 57 2.28 6.07 -6.92
N GLY A 58 1.34 5.15 -6.63
CA GLY A 58 -0.10 5.39 -6.73
C GLY A 58 -0.66 5.15 -8.14
N ASN A 59 -1.96 4.92 -8.23
CA ASN A 59 -2.62 4.35 -9.42
C ASN A 59 -2.98 5.37 -10.52
N GLN A 60 -2.22 6.46 -10.67
CA GLN A 60 -2.43 7.47 -11.73
C GLN A 60 -1.37 7.36 -12.82
N ASP A 61 -1.72 7.71 -14.06
CA ASP A 61 -0.76 7.84 -15.15
C ASP A 61 -0.07 9.22 -15.12
N TYR A 62 0.86 9.37 -14.19
CA TYR A 62 1.70 10.55 -14.03
C TYR A 62 2.53 10.87 -15.29
N VAL A 63 2.90 9.87 -16.09
CA VAL A 63 3.60 10.09 -17.38
C VAL A 63 2.70 10.85 -18.36
N SER A 64 1.47 10.39 -18.58
CA SER A 64 0.50 11.10 -19.44
C SER A 64 0.11 12.47 -18.88
N LEU A 65 -0.12 12.58 -17.57
CA LEU A 65 -0.41 13.85 -16.91
C LEU A 65 0.76 14.86 -17.02
N LEU A 66 2.01 14.39 -16.93
CA LEU A 66 3.19 15.23 -17.09
C LEU A 66 3.31 15.74 -18.52
N ILE A 67 3.15 14.86 -19.52
CA ILE A 67 3.17 15.24 -20.94
C ILE A 67 2.09 16.29 -21.23
N GLN A 68 0.87 16.09 -20.73
CA GLN A 68 -0.22 17.07 -20.86
C GLN A 68 0.13 18.42 -20.20
N LYS A 69 0.69 18.40 -18.97
CA LYS A 69 1.11 19.61 -18.25
C LYS A 69 2.23 20.37 -18.98
N VAL A 70 3.21 19.65 -19.50
CA VAL A 70 4.33 20.16 -20.31
C VAL A 70 3.82 20.83 -21.59
N GLN A 71 2.89 20.20 -22.30
CA GLN A 71 2.27 20.75 -23.52
C GLN A 71 1.48 22.04 -23.24
N ILE A 72 0.68 22.07 -22.16
CA ILE A 72 -0.06 23.27 -21.74
C ILE A 72 0.90 24.44 -21.43
N LEU A 73 2.04 24.15 -20.80
CA LEU A 73 3.08 25.12 -20.48
C LEU A 73 4.02 25.45 -21.65
N ARG A 74 3.83 24.82 -22.83
CA ARG A 74 4.70 24.93 -24.02
C ARG A 74 6.18 24.61 -23.76
N LEU A 75 6.43 23.72 -22.81
CA LEU A 75 7.76 23.22 -22.46
C LEU A 75 8.19 22.09 -23.42
N SER A 76 9.49 21.76 -23.42
CA SER A 76 10.00 20.57 -24.13
C SER A 76 9.41 19.28 -23.56
N ASN A 77 9.04 18.33 -24.43
CA ASN A 77 8.59 16.99 -24.01
C ASN A 77 9.59 16.33 -23.04
N PRO A 78 9.12 15.64 -21.98
CA PRO A 78 10.00 14.94 -21.04
C PRO A 78 10.76 13.81 -21.72
N VAL A 79 12.06 13.73 -21.44
CA VAL A 79 12.91 12.61 -21.89
C VAL A 79 13.09 11.64 -20.72
N PHE A 80 12.68 10.39 -20.91
CA PHE A 80 12.83 9.34 -19.90
C PHE A 80 13.97 8.39 -20.26
N ALA A 81 14.97 8.28 -19.38
CA ALA A 81 16.02 7.28 -19.49
C ALA A 81 15.85 6.22 -18.38
N ASP A 82 16.01 4.95 -18.72
CA ASP A 82 16.10 3.88 -17.72
C ASP A 82 17.58 3.73 -17.33
N GLU A 83 17.90 3.64 -16.04
CA GLU A 83 19.26 3.34 -15.58
C GLU A 83 19.57 1.84 -15.71
N LEU A 84 20.83 1.46 -15.52
CA LEU A 84 21.23 0.05 -15.45
C LEU A 84 20.53 -0.66 -14.27
N PRO A 85 20.02 -1.88 -14.45
CA PRO A 85 19.33 -2.60 -13.40
C PRO A 85 20.29 -3.00 -12.28
N VAL A 86 19.96 -2.64 -11.04
CA VAL A 86 20.71 -3.05 -9.85
C VAL A 86 20.18 -4.42 -9.41
N SER A 87 21.07 -5.41 -9.24
CA SER A 87 20.68 -6.70 -8.67
C SER A 87 20.69 -6.58 -7.14
N LEU A 88 19.51 -6.66 -6.51
CA LEU A 88 19.36 -6.63 -5.05
C LEU A 88 18.83 -7.96 -4.51
N PRO A 89 19.33 -8.43 -3.36
CA PRO A 89 18.79 -9.60 -2.67
C PRO A 89 17.47 -9.20 -1.98
N VAL A 90 16.41 -9.95 -2.25
CA VAL A 90 15.06 -9.74 -1.69
C VAL A 90 14.45 -11.10 -1.40
N ASP A 91 14.07 -11.35 -0.14
CA ASP A 91 13.48 -12.61 0.34
C ASP A 91 14.33 -13.86 -0.01
N GLY A 92 15.66 -13.74 0.02
CA GLY A 92 16.62 -14.80 -0.31
C GLY A 92 16.98 -14.92 -1.78
N HIS A 93 16.47 -14.04 -2.65
CA HIS A 93 16.64 -14.13 -4.10
C HIS A 93 17.12 -12.82 -4.70
N PHE A 94 18.16 -12.87 -5.54
CA PHE A 94 18.59 -11.71 -6.30
C PHE A 94 17.58 -11.36 -7.40
N GLN A 95 17.02 -10.15 -7.31
CA GLN A 95 16.04 -9.61 -8.24
C GLN A 95 16.59 -8.32 -8.87
N PHE A 96 16.37 -8.12 -10.17
CA PHE A 96 16.70 -6.87 -10.83
C PHE A 96 15.72 -5.77 -10.43
N ARG A 97 16.24 -4.67 -9.90
CA ARG A 97 15.50 -3.46 -9.57
C ARG A 97 15.92 -2.31 -10.49
N TRP A 98 14.96 -1.45 -10.81
CA TRP A 98 15.07 -0.43 -11.84
C TRP A 98 15.01 0.97 -11.23
N ARG A 99 15.87 1.85 -11.74
CA ARG A 99 15.74 3.31 -11.64
C ARG A 99 15.38 3.87 -13.02
N CYS A 100 14.70 5.01 -13.02
CA CYS A 100 14.38 5.76 -14.23
C CYS A 100 14.46 7.24 -13.89
N VAL A 101 15.04 8.03 -14.80
CA VAL A 101 15.16 9.47 -14.69
C VAL A 101 14.36 10.17 -15.77
N CYS A 102 13.74 11.28 -15.41
CA CYS A 102 12.94 12.14 -16.26
C CYS A 102 13.63 13.50 -16.38
N THR A 103 14.12 13.83 -17.57
CA THR A 103 14.73 15.13 -17.87
C THR A 103 13.70 16.07 -18.47
N LEU A 104 13.60 17.27 -17.90
CA LEU A 104 12.77 18.38 -18.37
C LEU A 104 13.65 19.62 -18.57
N ALA A 105 13.74 20.16 -19.77
CA ALA A 105 14.36 21.48 -19.96
C ALA A 105 13.33 22.59 -19.61
N PRO A 106 13.74 23.68 -18.95
CA PRO A 106 15.07 23.99 -18.41
C PRO A 106 15.30 23.47 -16.97
N TYR A 107 14.35 22.74 -16.39
CA TYR A 107 14.28 22.43 -14.95
C TYR A 107 15.22 21.34 -14.42
N GLY A 108 15.86 20.55 -15.29
CA GLY A 108 16.83 19.52 -14.94
C GLY A 108 16.25 18.11 -14.91
N VAL A 109 16.79 17.27 -14.02
CA VAL A 109 16.49 15.82 -13.93
C VAL A 109 15.69 15.52 -12.66
N PHE A 110 14.81 14.52 -12.74
CA PHE A 110 13.98 14.01 -11.64
C PHE A 110 13.99 12.46 -11.63
N PRO A 111 13.88 11.78 -10.48
CA PRO A 111 13.79 12.34 -9.13
C PRO A 111 15.08 13.06 -8.69
N ARG A 112 14.96 13.97 -7.73
CA ARG A 112 16.07 14.77 -7.17
C ARG A 112 15.81 15.14 -5.71
N ASP A 113 16.78 15.75 -5.04
CA ASP A 113 16.67 16.29 -3.68
C ASP A 113 15.40 17.13 -3.50
N GLY A 114 14.59 16.77 -2.49
CA GLY A 114 13.30 17.39 -2.18
C GLY A 114 12.15 17.00 -3.13
N PHE A 115 12.44 16.46 -4.31
CA PHE A 115 11.47 16.03 -5.32
C PHE A 115 11.77 14.61 -5.79
N GLY A 116 11.61 13.66 -4.86
CA GLY A 116 11.70 12.21 -5.08
C GLY A 116 12.50 11.46 -4.02
N PHE A 117 13.43 12.15 -3.35
CA PHE A 117 14.16 11.63 -2.19
C PHE A 117 14.64 12.78 -1.29
N ALA A 118 14.99 12.51 -0.03
CA ALA A 118 15.56 13.52 0.87
C ALA A 118 17.03 13.79 0.54
N ALA A 119 17.56 14.95 0.94
CA ALA A 119 18.96 15.29 0.69
C ALA A 119 19.91 14.23 1.26
N GLY A 120 20.86 13.77 0.42
CA GLY A 120 21.80 12.69 0.77
C GLY A 120 21.25 11.25 0.65
N GLN A 121 19.96 11.06 0.33
CA GLN A 121 19.43 9.74 -0.06
C GLN A 121 19.65 9.48 -1.55
N GLN A 122 19.70 8.19 -1.94
CA GLN A 122 19.67 7.81 -3.36
C GLN A 122 18.24 7.70 -3.88
N ALA A 123 18.08 7.75 -5.20
CA ALA A 123 16.81 7.44 -5.85
C ALA A 123 16.30 6.02 -5.49
N PRO A 124 15.01 5.85 -5.16
CA PRO A 124 14.45 4.54 -4.80
C PRO A 124 14.48 3.55 -5.98
N LEU A 125 14.49 2.25 -5.65
CA LEU A 125 14.61 1.15 -6.60
C LEU A 125 13.29 0.37 -6.73
N PHE A 126 12.86 0.11 -7.96
CA PHE A 126 11.52 -0.42 -8.25
C PHE A 126 11.55 -1.81 -8.88
N GLN A 127 10.51 -2.63 -8.64
CA GLN A 127 10.36 -3.94 -9.28
C GLN A 127 10.16 -3.85 -10.80
N SER A 128 9.65 -2.72 -11.31
CA SER A 128 9.38 -2.56 -12.74
C SER A 128 9.86 -1.22 -13.31
N LYS A 129 10.28 -1.24 -14.58
CA LYS A 129 10.53 -0.03 -15.38
C LYS A 129 9.31 0.90 -15.41
N LYS A 130 8.09 0.35 -15.39
CA LYS A 130 6.84 1.14 -15.41
C LYS A 130 6.66 1.94 -14.11
N THR A 131 6.85 1.32 -12.94
CA THR A 131 6.75 1.99 -11.65
C THR A 131 7.86 3.03 -11.47
N ALA A 132 9.11 2.71 -11.83
CA ALA A 132 10.21 3.68 -11.85
C ALA A 132 9.91 4.92 -12.71
N LYS A 133 9.39 4.73 -13.93
CA LYS A 133 9.06 5.81 -14.87
C LYS A 133 7.90 6.68 -14.39
N GLN A 134 6.86 6.06 -13.82
CA GLN A 134 5.74 6.76 -13.20
C GLN A 134 6.18 7.55 -11.96
N PHE A 135 7.13 7.03 -11.17
CA PHE A 135 7.71 7.76 -10.03
C PHE A 135 8.49 9.01 -10.47
N ALA A 136 9.38 8.88 -11.46
CA ALA A 136 10.10 10.03 -12.01
C ALA A 136 9.14 11.10 -12.57
N ALA A 137 8.08 10.67 -13.26
CA ALA A 137 7.04 11.58 -13.77
C ALA A 137 6.22 12.24 -12.65
N LYS A 138 5.85 11.51 -11.60
CA LYS A 138 5.13 12.00 -10.42
C LYS A 138 5.86 13.16 -9.75
N HIS A 139 7.17 13.01 -9.52
CA HIS A 139 7.97 14.03 -8.85
C HIS A 139 8.33 15.21 -9.77
N ALA A 140 8.54 14.97 -11.06
CA ALA A 140 8.66 16.04 -12.05
C ALA A 140 7.37 16.89 -12.16
N LEU A 141 6.20 16.25 -12.14
CA LEU A 141 4.90 16.93 -12.14
C LEU A 141 4.65 17.71 -10.85
N ALA A 142 5.01 17.14 -9.70
CA ALA A 142 4.95 17.84 -8.41
C ALA A 142 5.83 19.11 -8.44
N TYR A 143 7.07 19.01 -8.94
CA TYR A 143 7.95 20.17 -9.09
C TYR A 143 7.38 21.25 -10.01
N LEU A 144 6.88 20.90 -11.20
CA LEU A 144 6.20 21.87 -12.08
C LEU A 144 4.98 22.51 -11.43
N SER A 145 4.31 21.82 -10.49
CA SER A 145 3.13 22.36 -9.80
C SER A 145 3.50 23.32 -8.66
N ASP A 146 4.67 23.17 -8.05
CA ASP A 146 5.21 24.05 -7.01
C ASP A 146 5.96 25.27 -7.62
N ALA A 147 6.76 25.04 -8.66
CA ALA A 147 7.45 26.11 -9.41
C ALA A 147 6.49 27.15 -10.01
N LEU A 148 5.26 26.75 -10.38
CA LEU A 148 4.23 27.68 -10.82
C LEU A 148 3.62 28.51 -9.68
N GLN A 149 3.53 27.97 -8.47
CA GLN A 149 2.97 28.68 -7.31
C GLN A 149 3.96 29.72 -6.77
N THR A 150 5.25 29.37 -6.71
CA THR A 150 6.33 30.28 -6.28
C THR A 150 6.53 31.46 -7.24
N LEU A 151 6.22 31.30 -8.53
CA LEU A 151 6.18 32.39 -9.52
C LEU A 151 4.96 33.32 -9.39
N THR A 152 3.95 32.98 -8.59
CA THR A 152 2.77 33.84 -8.32
C THR A 152 2.60 34.18 -6.83
N PRO A 153 3.56 34.88 -6.18
CA PRO A 153 3.61 35.06 -4.73
C PRO A 153 2.65 36.15 -4.20
N ASN A 154 1.43 36.29 -4.74
CA ASN A 154 0.33 37.03 -4.09
C ASN A 154 -1.05 36.77 -4.76
N LEU A 155 -1.83 35.86 -4.17
CA LEU A 155 -3.30 35.99 -4.11
C LEU A 155 -3.76 35.46 -2.74
N LYS A 156 -3.72 36.36 -1.73
CA LYS A 156 -4.18 36.03 -0.37
C LYS A 156 -5.67 35.65 -0.41
N LYS A 157 -6.04 34.57 0.29
CA LYS A 157 -7.42 34.09 0.42
C LYS A 157 -8.34 35.23 0.88
N ARG A 158 -9.22 35.71 0.00
CA ARG A 158 -10.36 36.58 0.38
C ARG A 158 -11.55 35.68 0.69
N PRO A 159 -12.32 35.91 1.78
CA PRO A 159 -13.51 35.12 2.08
C PRO A 159 -14.55 35.21 0.96
N LEU A 160 -15.36 34.16 0.80
CA LEU A 160 -16.51 34.18 -0.10
C LEU A 160 -17.54 35.19 0.44
N GLN A 161 -17.97 36.11 -0.42
CA GLN A 161 -19.26 36.77 -0.33
C GLN A 161 -20.06 36.43 -1.58
N SER A 162 -21.35 36.14 -1.39
CA SER A 162 -22.28 35.79 -2.45
C SER A 162 -22.78 37.01 -3.22
N SER A 163 -22.92 36.87 -4.54
CA SER A 163 -23.87 37.63 -5.36
C SER A 163 -24.47 36.70 -6.40
N GLN A 164 -25.70 36.99 -6.82
CA GLN A 164 -26.51 36.19 -7.75
C GLN A 164 -26.42 36.73 -9.20
N ALA A 165 -26.94 35.93 -10.14
CA ALA A 165 -27.34 36.34 -11.50
C ALA A 165 -26.18 36.77 -12.44
N GLU A 166 -26.36 36.79 -13.77
CA GLU A 166 -27.58 36.63 -14.58
C GLU A 166 -27.31 35.81 -15.86
N SER A 167 -28.36 35.40 -16.58
CA SER A 167 -28.29 34.68 -17.88
C SER A 167 -28.61 35.64 -19.03
N PRO A 168 -28.13 35.39 -20.26
CA PRO A 168 -29.09 34.85 -21.24
C PRO A 168 -28.53 33.86 -22.30
N GLU A 169 -29.46 33.11 -22.89
CA GLU A 169 -29.39 32.26 -24.11
C GLU A 169 -29.84 33.08 -25.36
N PRO A 170 -29.96 32.53 -26.61
CA PRO A 170 -29.32 31.36 -27.27
C PRO A 170 -28.90 31.58 -28.77
N SER A 171 -28.51 30.47 -29.44
CA SER A 171 -28.75 30.18 -30.89
C SER A 171 -27.86 30.81 -31.99
N PRO A 172 -27.78 30.21 -33.22
CA PRO A 172 -27.76 28.76 -33.54
C PRO A 172 -26.84 28.34 -34.73
N ALA A 173 -26.81 27.02 -35.00
CA ALA A 173 -26.57 26.34 -36.28
C ALA A 173 -25.15 26.19 -36.88
N GLY A 174 -24.80 24.94 -37.25
CA GLY A 174 -23.63 24.57 -38.07
C GLY A 174 -23.58 23.06 -38.36
N GLN A 175 -23.33 22.66 -39.61
CA GLN A 175 -23.45 21.27 -40.10
C GLN A 175 -22.41 20.94 -41.19
N ALA A 176 -21.95 19.70 -41.42
CA ALA A 176 -22.13 18.44 -40.67
C ALA A 176 -20.74 17.79 -40.40
N GLN A 177 -20.35 16.53 -40.64
CA GLN A 177 -20.89 15.32 -41.30
C GLN A 177 -20.51 14.05 -40.50
N GLN A 178 -21.17 12.92 -40.77
CA GLN A 178 -20.78 11.60 -40.24
C GLN A 178 -19.82 10.86 -41.19
N LYS A 179 -18.82 10.14 -40.65
CA LYS A 179 -18.18 9.00 -41.33
C LYS A 179 -18.13 7.79 -40.40
N LYS A 180 -18.82 6.72 -40.78
CA LYS A 180 -18.70 5.39 -40.17
C LYS A 180 -17.43 4.70 -40.69
N LEU A 181 -16.61 4.12 -39.82
CA LEU A 181 -15.66 3.06 -40.20
C LEU A 181 -15.62 1.95 -39.14
N SER A 182 -15.88 0.73 -39.62
CA SER A 182 -15.39 -0.59 -39.18
C SER A 182 -14.84 -0.78 -37.75
N LEU A 183 -15.43 -1.74 -37.03
CA LEU A 183 -14.88 -2.30 -35.79
C LEU A 183 -13.66 -3.21 -36.07
N SER A 184 -12.68 -3.17 -35.17
CA SER A 184 -11.72 -4.26 -34.92
C SER A 184 -11.41 -4.32 -33.41
N PRO A 185 -11.36 -5.51 -32.77
CA PRO A 185 -11.19 -5.61 -31.32
C PRO A 185 -9.71 -5.49 -30.89
N GLY A 186 -9.29 -4.28 -30.51
CA GLY A 186 -8.05 -4.06 -29.76
C GLY A 186 -8.23 -4.23 -28.25
N PRO A 187 -7.20 -4.67 -27.50
CA PRO A 187 -7.30 -4.81 -26.04
C PRO A 187 -7.40 -3.45 -25.34
N PRO A 188 -8.30 -3.27 -24.35
CA PRO A 188 -8.52 -1.98 -23.68
C PRO A 188 -7.41 -1.66 -22.66
N SER A 189 -6.28 -1.13 -23.14
CA SER A 189 -5.20 -0.60 -22.30
C SER A 189 -5.40 0.90 -21.98
N THR A 190 -6.47 1.25 -21.28
CA THR A 190 -6.75 2.63 -20.85
C THR A 190 -6.24 2.90 -19.44
N GLY A 191 -5.25 3.79 -19.30
CA GLY A 191 -4.69 4.25 -18.02
C GLY A 191 -5.61 5.19 -17.22
N GLY A 192 -6.89 4.84 -17.09
CA GLY A 192 -7.83 5.53 -16.22
C GLY A 192 -7.62 5.16 -14.74
N LYS A 193 -8.35 5.84 -13.86
CA LYS A 193 -8.53 5.38 -12.47
C LYS A 193 -9.14 3.98 -12.54
N GLN A 194 -8.46 2.96 -11.99
CA GLN A 194 -8.96 1.57 -12.03
C GLN A 194 -10.40 1.53 -11.51
N SER A 195 -11.28 0.85 -12.25
CA SER A 195 -12.71 0.85 -11.91
C SER A 195 -12.93 0.19 -10.57
N ILE A 196 -13.92 0.61 -9.78
CA ILE A 196 -14.12 0.00 -8.45
C ILE A 196 -14.39 -1.52 -8.54
N PHE A 197 -15.03 -1.95 -9.62
CA PHE A 197 -15.25 -3.37 -9.95
C PHE A 197 -13.93 -4.12 -10.28
N GLU A 198 -12.94 -3.43 -10.83
CA GLU A 198 -11.59 -3.94 -11.11
C GLU A 198 -10.77 -4.06 -9.80
N GLN A 199 -10.87 -3.05 -8.93
CA GLN A 199 -10.25 -3.07 -7.60
C GLN A 199 -10.83 -4.20 -6.74
N VAL A 200 -12.15 -4.37 -6.71
CA VAL A 200 -12.83 -5.53 -6.11
C VAL A 200 -12.25 -6.84 -6.66
N SER A 201 -12.15 -6.97 -7.98
CA SER A 201 -11.64 -8.17 -8.64
C SER A 201 -10.21 -8.52 -8.24
N ILE A 202 -9.32 -7.53 -8.16
CA ILE A 202 -7.94 -7.69 -7.68
C ILE A 202 -7.91 -8.16 -6.22
N VAL A 203 -8.73 -7.57 -5.35
CA VAL A 203 -8.75 -7.90 -3.92
C VAL A 203 -9.34 -9.29 -3.65
N VAL A 204 -10.46 -9.66 -4.28
CA VAL A 204 -11.04 -11.01 -4.10
C VAL A 204 -10.14 -12.10 -4.68
N SER A 205 -9.49 -11.85 -5.82
CA SER A 205 -8.50 -12.76 -6.39
C SER A 205 -7.31 -13.00 -5.44
N ARG A 206 -6.80 -11.94 -4.79
CA ARG A 206 -5.75 -12.05 -3.75
C ARG A 206 -6.21 -12.80 -2.50
N LEU A 207 -7.51 -12.87 -2.23
CA LEU A 207 -8.09 -13.64 -1.13
C LEU A 207 -8.41 -15.10 -1.49
N GLY A 208 -8.22 -15.51 -2.76
CA GLY A 208 -8.66 -16.83 -3.25
C GLY A 208 -10.19 -16.95 -3.29
N ILE A 209 -10.86 -15.88 -3.71
CA ILE A 209 -12.32 -15.74 -3.79
C ILE A 209 -12.70 -15.34 -5.22
N ASP A 210 -13.79 -15.90 -5.76
CA ASP A 210 -14.26 -15.58 -7.11
C ASP A 210 -14.71 -14.11 -7.26
N ASN A 211 -14.76 -13.63 -8.50
CA ASN A 211 -15.37 -12.34 -8.80
C ASN A 211 -16.88 -12.36 -8.48
N PRO A 212 -17.40 -11.35 -7.73
CA PRO A 212 -18.83 -11.26 -7.46
C PRO A 212 -19.63 -10.89 -8.72
N ALA A 213 -20.74 -11.60 -8.92
CA ALA A 213 -21.88 -11.06 -9.66
C ALA A 213 -22.66 -10.08 -8.76
N TYR A 214 -23.33 -9.11 -9.35
CA TYR A 214 -24.12 -8.11 -8.62
C TYR A 214 -25.60 -8.35 -8.91
N ARG A 215 -26.38 -8.76 -7.90
CA ARG A 215 -27.83 -8.96 -8.02
C ARG A 215 -28.54 -7.79 -7.35
N ILE A 216 -29.40 -7.12 -8.11
CA ILE A 216 -30.11 -5.90 -7.71
C ILE A 216 -31.58 -6.11 -8.04
N GLU A 217 -32.45 -5.77 -7.11
CA GLU A 217 -33.89 -6.04 -7.14
C GLU A 217 -34.64 -4.80 -6.64
N PRO A 218 -35.91 -4.57 -7.04
CA PRO A 218 -36.72 -3.50 -6.47
C PRO A 218 -36.87 -3.68 -4.96
N ASP A 219 -36.71 -2.60 -4.20
CA ASP A 219 -36.81 -2.66 -2.74
C ASP A 219 -38.28 -2.78 -2.31
N PRO A 220 -38.68 -3.79 -1.51
CA PRO A 220 -40.06 -3.94 -1.05
C PRO A 220 -40.52 -2.78 -0.14
N THR A 221 -39.60 -1.95 0.36
CA THR A 221 -39.87 -0.85 1.29
C THR A 221 -40.37 0.42 0.59
N GLY A 222 -40.18 0.58 -0.73
CA GLY A 222 -40.59 1.81 -1.42
C GLY A 222 -40.49 1.78 -2.95
N SER A 223 -41.52 2.33 -3.61
CA SER A 223 -41.57 2.44 -5.07
C SER A 223 -40.42 3.27 -5.63
N GLY A 224 -39.64 2.69 -6.55
CA GLY A 224 -38.49 3.34 -7.17
C GLY A 224 -37.18 3.26 -6.37
N LEU A 225 -37.18 2.56 -5.24
CA LEU A 225 -35.96 2.19 -4.51
C LEU A 225 -35.48 0.80 -4.94
N PHE A 226 -34.18 0.56 -4.80
CA PHE A 226 -33.50 -0.68 -5.16
C PHE A 226 -32.71 -1.20 -3.95
N CYS A 227 -32.77 -2.52 -3.76
CA CYS A 227 -31.90 -3.28 -2.88
C CYS A 227 -30.98 -4.19 -3.70
N GLY A 228 -29.92 -4.70 -3.10
CA GLY A 228 -29.01 -5.59 -3.81
C GLY A 228 -27.93 -6.19 -2.95
N ARG A 229 -27.25 -7.20 -3.49
CA ARG A 229 -26.19 -7.96 -2.81
C ARG A 229 -25.18 -8.53 -3.81
N PRO A 230 -23.94 -8.79 -3.40
CA PRO A 230 -23.01 -9.56 -4.20
C PRO A 230 -23.42 -11.05 -4.17
N VAL A 231 -23.09 -11.77 -5.25
CA VAL A 231 -23.30 -13.20 -5.40
C VAL A 231 -21.98 -13.81 -5.88
N PHE A 232 -21.35 -14.60 -5.00
CA PHE A 232 -20.09 -15.26 -5.24
C PHE A 232 -20.33 -16.75 -5.51
N GLN A 233 -19.58 -17.37 -6.43
CA GLN A 233 -19.78 -18.78 -6.77
C GLN A 233 -19.37 -19.69 -5.60
N ASN A 234 -18.16 -19.51 -5.06
CA ASN A 234 -17.65 -20.20 -3.87
C ASN A 234 -17.75 -19.31 -2.61
N GLY A 235 -18.89 -18.66 -2.40
CA GLY A 235 -19.10 -17.65 -1.35
C GLY A 235 -18.98 -18.11 0.11
N GLY A 236 -18.72 -19.39 0.39
CA GLY A 236 -18.76 -19.99 1.74
C GLY A 236 -17.75 -19.48 2.78
N ARG A 237 -16.87 -18.54 2.42
CA ARG A 237 -15.95 -17.84 3.36
C ARG A 237 -16.33 -16.38 3.62
N ILE A 238 -17.45 -15.91 3.08
CA ILE A 238 -17.85 -14.51 3.06
C ILE A 238 -19.08 -14.33 3.98
N PRO A 239 -19.07 -13.41 4.95
CA PRO A 239 -20.25 -13.14 5.77
C PRO A 239 -21.42 -12.66 4.92
N SER A 240 -22.62 -13.20 5.13
CA SER A 240 -23.80 -12.97 4.29
C SER A 240 -24.31 -11.52 4.28
N GLN A 241 -23.84 -10.69 5.22
CA GLN A 241 -24.12 -9.25 5.30
C GLN A 241 -23.17 -8.37 4.46
N VAL A 242 -22.06 -8.90 3.93
CA VAL A 242 -21.10 -8.12 3.15
C VAL A 242 -21.72 -7.66 1.84
N GLY A 243 -21.67 -6.34 1.58
CA GLY A 243 -22.15 -5.75 0.33
C GLY A 243 -23.67 -5.69 0.18
N VAL A 244 -24.46 -6.01 1.22
CA VAL A 244 -25.92 -5.87 1.14
C VAL A 244 -26.32 -4.40 1.26
N VAL A 245 -27.16 -3.92 0.34
CA VAL A 245 -27.69 -2.54 0.32
C VAL A 245 -29.20 -2.53 0.13
N SER A 246 -29.86 -1.49 0.63
CA SER A 246 -31.31 -1.21 0.49
C SER A 246 -31.55 0.29 0.39
N GLY A 247 -32.75 0.69 -0.03
CA GLY A 247 -33.19 2.08 -0.09
C GLY A 247 -32.47 2.97 -1.11
N ILE A 248 -31.80 2.41 -2.12
CA ILE A 248 -31.01 3.19 -3.09
C ILE A 248 -31.88 3.59 -4.30
N ALA A 249 -31.94 4.86 -4.65
CA ALA A 249 -32.82 5.37 -5.72
C ALA A 249 -32.40 5.06 -7.18
N SER A 250 -31.41 4.17 -7.40
CA SER A 250 -30.94 3.81 -8.75
C SER A 250 -30.15 2.50 -8.74
N GLU A 251 -30.41 1.62 -9.71
CA GLU A 251 -29.67 0.36 -9.92
C GLU A 251 -28.15 0.60 -10.04
N THR A 252 -27.72 1.57 -10.86
CA THR A 252 -26.30 1.88 -11.05
C THR A 252 -25.62 2.30 -9.75
N LEU A 253 -26.30 3.12 -8.94
CA LEU A 253 -25.80 3.55 -7.63
C LEU A 253 -25.78 2.40 -6.63
N ALA A 254 -26.80 1.53 -6.63
CA ALA A 254 -26.83 0.33 -5.80
C ALA A 254 -25.65 -0.60 -6.15
N LYS A 255 -25.39 -0.83 -7.45
CA LYS A 255 -24.26 -1.61 -7.95
C LYS A 255 -22.91 -1.07 -7.47
N GLN A 256 -22.75 0.25 -7.52
CA GLN A 256 -21.54 0.91 -7.02
C GLN A 256 -21.39 0.75 -5.50
N ARG A 257 -22.45 1.00 -4.70
CA ARG A 257 -22.42 0.84 -3.24
C ARG A 257 -22.13 -0.59 -2.80
N ILE A 258 -22.65 -1.60 -3.51
CA ILE A 258 -22.29 -3.01 -3.29
C ILE A 258 -20.79 -3.22 -3.50
N ALA A 259 -20.21 -2.67 -4.58
CA ALA A 259 -18.77 -2.79 -4.85
C ALA A 259 -17.89 -2.06 -3.82
N GLU A 260 -18.29 -0.88 -3.37
CA GLU A 260 -17.61 -0.13 -2.29
C GLU A 260 -17.54 -0.94 -0.99
N LEU A 261 -18.65 -1.55 -0.57
CA LEU A 261 -18.73 -2.37 0.64
C LEU A 261 -17.96 -3.69 0.52
N VAL A 262 -17.97 -4.33 -0.65
CA VAL A 262 -17.17 -5.55 -0.92
C VAL A 262 -15.68 -5.23 -0.95
N LEU A 263 -15.27 -4.09 -1.51
CA LEU A 263 -13.87 -3.66 -1.54
C LEU A 263 -13.35 -3.42 -0.12
N ALA A 264 -14.06 -2.61 0.67
CA ALA A 264 -13.66 -2.29 2.05
C ALA A 264 -13.52 -3.55 2.92
N TRP A 265 -14.49 -4.48 2.84
CA TRP A 265 -14.39 -5.77 3.54
C TRP A 265 -13.21 -6.62 3.06
N GLY A 266 -12.98 -6.67 1.74
CA GLY A 266 -11.88 -7.44 1.15
C GLY A 266 -10.51 -6.91 1.56
N GLU A 267 -10.34 -5.59 1.65
CA GLU A 267 -9.11 -4.96 2.13
C GLU A 267 -8.87 -5.24 3.62
N GLU A 268 -9.90 -5.16 4.47
CA GLU A 268 -9.81 -5.50 5.89
C GLU A 268 -9.43 -6.98 6.08
N GLU A 269 -10.13 -7.90 5.41
CA GLU A 269 -9.87 -9.34 5.49
C GLU A 269 -8.49 -9.71 4.91
N PHE A 270 -8.00 -9.00 3.89
CA PHE A 270 -6.64 -9.16 3.39
C PHE A 270 -5.60 -8.70 4.42
N GLN A 271 -5.74 -7.49 5.00
CA GLN A 271 -4.85 -7.01 6.06
C GLN A 271 -4.86 -7.92 7.29
N LYS A 272 -6.03 -8.44 7.66
CA LYS A 272 -6.23 -9.38 8.77
C LYS A 272 -5.51 -10.70 8.52
N ARG A 273 -5.57 -11.26 7.30
CA ARG A 273 -4.79 -12.45 6.91
C ARG A 273 -3.29 -12.18 6.93
N GLN A 274 -2.83 -11.05 6.39
CA GLN A 274 -1.41 -10.66 6.44
C GLN A 274 -0.91 -10.52 7.89
N ARG A 275 -1.69 -9.85 8.75
CA ARG A 275 -1.40 -9.70 10.18
C ARG A 275 -1.37 -11.03 10.93
N LEU A 276 -2.23 -11.98 10.57
CA LEU A 276 -2.22 -13.33 11.12
C LEU A 276 -1.01 -14.13 10.64
N LEU A 277 -0.67 -14.10 9.34
CA LEU A 277 0.53 -14.75 8.80
C LEU A 277 1.79 -14.21 9.48
N PHE A 278 1.95 -12.88 9.56
CA PHE A 278 3.07 -12.24 10.26
C PHE A 278 3.15 -12.65 11.73
N LYS A 279 2.01 -12.74 12.44
CA LYS A 279 1.97 -13.17 13.84
C LYS A 279 2.23 -14.67 14.03
N THR A 280 1.84 -15.52 13.07
CA THR A 280 2.07 -16.98 13.14
C THR A 280 3.50 -17.35 12.75
N LEU A 281 4.13 -16.59 11.85
CA LEU A 281 5.54 -16.75 11.47
C LEU A 281 6.49 -16.11 12.50
N TRP A 282 6.35 -14.80 12.73
CA TRP A 282 7.33 -13.99 13.49
C TRP A 282 6.82 -13.54 14.87
N GLY A 283 5.65 -13.98 15.31
CA GLY A 283 5.23 -13.79 16.70
C GLY A 283 5.99 -14.73 17.64
N PRO A 284 6.26 -14.32 18.89
CA PRO A 284 6.86 -15.22 19.86
C PRO A 284 5.93 -16.42 20.09
N ALA A 285 6.46 -17.64 19.95
CA ALA A 285 5.70 -18.87 20.16
C ALA A 285 5.14 -18.88 21.60
N THR A 286 3.83 -18.66 21.74
CA THR A 286 3.21 -18.48 23.06
C THR A 286 3.06 -19.82 23.77
N ALA A 287 4.13 -20.23 24.48
CA ALA A 287 4.11 -21.34 25.41
C ALA A 287 3.09 -21.07 26.54
N LYS A 288 1.87 -21.59 26.38
CA LYS A 288 0.81 -21.55 27.38
C LYS A 288 0.46 -22.96 27.85
N ASN A 289 0.18 -23.06 29.14
CA ASN A 289 -0.23 -24.25 29.89
C ASN A 289 0.89 -25.25 30.26
N MET A 290 1.88 -24.77 31.03
CA MET A 290 2.69 -25.60 31.93
C MET A 290 2.89 -24.97 33.33
N ASP A 291 1.86 -24.31 33.89
CA ASP A 291 1.79 -24.08 35.34
C ASP A 291 0.34 -23.92 35.83
N LYS A 292 -0.13 -24.91 36.62
CA LYS A 292 -0.93 -24.76 37.87
C LYS A 292 -1.60 -26.07 38.32
N ASP A 293 -0.81 -27.12 38.54
CA ASP A 293 -1.17 -28.26 39.42
C ASP A 293 -0.68 -28.03 40.87
N LYS A 294 -0.45 -26.76 41.24
CA LYS A 294 0.38 -26.37 42.38
C LYS A 294 -0.38 -26.00 43.65
N ASP A 295 -1.71 -25.91 43.57
CA ASP A 295 -2.58 -25.42 44.64
C ASP A 295 -3.14 -26.55 45.54
N LYS A 296 -2.44 -27.69 45.68
CA LYS A 296 -2.92 -28.88 46.42
C LYS A 296 -2.00 -29.41 47.54
N ALA A 297 -0.97 -28.67 47.94
CA ALA A 297 0.01 -29.13 48.94
C ALA A 297 0.58 -28.01 49.84
N ALA A 298 -0.28 -27.35 50.63
CA ALA A 298 0.16 -26.56 51.78
C ALA A 298 -0.95 -26.42 52.84
N VAL A 299 -0.62 -26.83 54.08
CA VAL A 299 -0.90 -26.15 55.38
C VAL A 299 -2.30 -25.50 55.52
N VAL A 300 -3.22 -25.94 56.38
CA VAL A 300 -3.16 -26.92 57.50
C VAL A 300 -2.02 -26.69 58.50
N ASP A 301 -1.96 -25.47 59.03
CA ASP A 301 -1.70 -25.21 60.45
C ASP A 301 -2.11 -23.76 60.78
N ALA A 302 -2.93 -23.58 61.82
CA ALA A 302 -3.56 -22.30 62.14
C ALA A 302 -4.14 -22.30 63.57
N ALA A 303 -3.32 -22.61 64.57
CA ALA A 303 -3.69 -22.49 65.98
C ALA A 303 -2.56 -21.88 66.83
N GLN A 304 -2.95 -21.02 67.78
CA GLN A 304 -2.08 -20.30 68.73
C GLN A 304 -1.19 -19.19 68.10
N GLY A 305 -1.07 -17.99 68.68
CA GLY A 305 -1.89 -17.38 69.73
C GLY A 305 -1.13 -16.43 70.66
N VAL A 306 -1.66 -15.21 70.82
CA VAL A 306 -1.38 -14.23 71.90
C VAL A 306 -0.01 -13.50 71.85
N PRO A 307 0.02 -12.15 71.98
CA PRO A 307 1.26 -11.35 72.05
C PRO A 307 1.60 -10.89 73.48
N GLY A 308 2.78 -10.27 73.69
CA GLY A 308 3.03 -9.47 74.90
C GLY A 308 4.46 -8.91 75.06
N SER A 309 4.54 -7.60 75.37
CA SER A 309 5.72 -6.86 75.87
C SER A 309 6.96 -6.80 74.95
N GLY A 310 7.91 -5.85 75.07
CA GLY A 310 8.05 -4.67 75.96
C GLY A 310 9.54 -4.30 76.03
N GLU A 311 9.95 -3.13 75.54
CA GLU A 311 10.27 -1.92 76.35
C GLU A 311 11.80 -1.77 76.60
N ALA A 312 12.24 -0.56 76.98
CA ALA A 312 13.55 -0.23 77.56
C ALA A 312 14.83 -0.41 76.71
N ALA A 313 15.12 0.66 75.97
CA ALA A 313 16.42 1.31 75.78
C ALA A 313 17.68 0.80 76.53
N LYS A 314 18.82 0.91 75.83
CA LYS A 314 20.04 1.52 76.40
C LYS A 314 20.85 2.26 75.33
#